data_AF-K2FVJ1-F1
#
_entry.id   AF-K2FVJ1-F1
#
_cell.length_a   1.000
_cell.length_b   1.000
_cell.length_c   1.000
_cell.angle_alpha   90.00
_cell.angle_beta   90.00
_cell.angle_gamma   90.00
#
_symmetry.space_group_name_H-M   'P 1'
#
loop_
_entity.id
_entity.type
_entity.pdbx_description
1 polymer ?
#
loop_
_entity_poly.entity_id
_entity_poly.type
_entity_poly.pdbx_seq_one_letter_code
_entity_poly.pdbx_strand_id
1 'polypeptide(L)' 'MTIFFDTYEAKNKNKYLRVTESRYDKATKQSVRYSIILFKEDLEGFKKTLNEISLD' A
#
# COMPACT_ATOMS: atom_id res chain seq x y z
N MET A 1 7.89 4.15 -12.16
CA MET A 1 7.21 4.06 -10.86
C MET A 1 6.58 2.69 -10.80
N THR A 2 6.76 1.97 -9.71
CA THR A 2 6.19 0.64 -9.50
C THR A 2 5.49 0.63 -8.16
N ILE A 3 4.25 0.14 -8.14
CA ILE A 3 3.46 0.01 -6.91
C ILE A 3 3.42 -1.47 -6.54
N PHE A 4 3.73 -1.77 -5.27
CA PHE A 4 3.68 -3.11 -4.69
C PHE A 4 2.55 -3.19 -3.67
N PHE A 5 1.79 -4.28 -3.71
CA PHE A 5 0.71 -4.60 -2.79
C PHE A 5 1.05 -5.90 -2.08
N ASP A 6 1.48 -5.81 -0.83
CA ASP A 6 1.97 -6.95 -0.06
C ASP A 6 1.12 -7.16 1.19
N THR A 7 0.85 -8.42 1.55
CA THR A 7 0.17 -8.75 2.82
C THR A 7 1.17 -9.33 3.82
N TYR A 8 1.11 -8.84 5.06
CA TYR A 8 1.96 -9.29 6.16
C TYR A 8 1.11 -9.68 7.37
N GLU A 9 1.72 -10.39 8.33
CA GLU A 9 1.11 -10.74 9.60
C GLU A 9 1.82 -10.02 10.75
N ALA A 10 1.06 -9.33 11.60
CA ALA A 10 1.57 -8.68 12.80
C ALA A 10 1.73 -9.69 13.95
N LYS A 11 2.42 -9.31 15.03
CA LYS A 11 2.67 -10.19 16.19
C LYS A 11 1.39 -10.71 16.86
N ASN A 12 0.29 -9.98 16.75
CA ASN A 12 -1.04 -10.36 17.23
C ASN A 12 -1.82 -11.27 16.25
N LYS A 13 -1.15 -11.81 15.22
CA LYS A 13 -1.71 -12.63 14.14
C LYS A 13 -2.69 -11.92 13.21
N ASN A 14 -2.89 -10.61 13.36
CA ASN A 14 -3.71 -9.85 12.43
C ASN A 14 -2.91 -9.55 11.16
N LYS A 15 -3.55 -9.79 10.01
CA LYS A 15 -2.99 -9.41 8.71
C LYS A 15 -3.17 -7.93 8.42
N TYR A 16 -2.23 -7.34 7.70
CA TYR A 16 -2.29 -5.96 7.23
C TYR A 16 -1.75 -5.85 5.79
N LEU A 17 -2.21 -4.83 5.07
CA LEU A 17 -1.74 -4.51 3.72
C LEU A 17 -0.63 -3.46 3.82
N ARG A 18 0.44 -3.67 3.07
CA ARG A 18 1.47 -2.66 2.82
C ARG A 18 1.41 -2.28 1.35
N VAL A 19 1.18 -1.00 1.09
CA VAL A 19 1.26 -0.45 -0.27
C VAL A 19 2.57 0.33 -0.36
N THR A 20 3.40 -0.03 -1.33
CA THR A 20 4.71 0.60 -1.51
C THR A 20 4.82 1.22 -2.89
N GLU A 21 5.03 2.53 -2.96
CA GLU A 21 5.50 3.21 -4.16
C GLU A 21 7.03 3.12 -4.21
N SER A 22 7.57 2.61 -5.31
CA SER A 22 8.99 2.68 -5.60
C SER A 22 9.24 3.47 -6.88
N ARG A 23 10.13 4.46 -6.79
CA ARG A 23 10.58 5.24 -7.95
C ARG A 23 12.07 5.52 -7.88
N TYR A 24 12.70 5.61 -9.04
CA TYR A 24 14.06 6.10 -9.16
C TYR A 24 14.01 7.61 -9.40
N ASP A 25 14.61 8.37 -8.49
CA ASP A 25 14.78 9.81 -8.64
C ASP A 25 16.02 10.07 -9.50
N LYS A 26 15.80 10.63 -10.69
CA LYS A 26 16.86 10.93 -11.65
C LYS A 26 17.75 12.10 -11.22
N ALA A 27 17.24 13.04 -10.42
CA ALA A 27 17.99 14.21 -9.98
C ALA A 27 19.00 13.83 -8.89
N THR A 28 18.54 13.05 -7.90
CA THR A 28 19.39 12.59 -6.80
C THR A 28 20.13 11.28 -7.13
N LYS A 29 19.77 10.61 -8.23
CA LYS A 29 20.26 9.29 -8.65
C LYS A 29 20.00 8.19 -7.62
N GLN A 30 18.97 8.34 -6.79
CA GLN A 30 18.63 7.41 -5.72
C GLN A 30 17.28 6.73 -5.96
N SER A 31 17.16 5.51 -5.46
CA SER A 31 15.87 4.82 -5.39
C SER A 31 15.13 5.28 -4.14
N VAL A 32 13.94 5.85 -4.33
CA VAL A 32 13.06 6.30 -3.26
C VAL A 32 11.91 5.29 -3.12
N ARG A 33 11.59 4.95 -1.87
CA ARG A 33 10.46 4.09 -1.51
C ARG A 33 9.60 4.75 -0.45
N TYR A 34 8.32 4.87 -0.73
CA TYR A 34 7.31 5.28 0.23
C TYR A 34 6.39 4.10 0.50
N SER A 35 6.15 3.79 1.77
CA SER A 35 5.22 2.74 2.15
C SER A 35 4.16 3.30 3.09
N ILE A 36 2.92 2.89 2.85
CA ILE A 36 1.83 3.05 3.81
C ILE A 36 1.40 1.65 4.29
N ILE A 37 0.99 1.58 5.55
CA ILE A 37 0.49 0.35 6.18
C ILE A 37 -0.99 0.59 6.48
N LEU A 38 -1.83 -0.34 6.05
CA LEU A 38 -3.28 -0.31 6.27
C LEU A 38 -3.65 -1.51 7.13
N PHE A 39 -4.12 -1.24 8.34
CA PHE A 39 -4.65 -2.28 9.23
C PHE A 39 -6.11 -2.58 8.89
N LYS A 40 -6.69 -3.55 9.58
CA LYS A 40 -8.04 -4.03 9.31
C LYS A 40 -9.09 -2.90 9.24
N GLU A 41 -9.03 -1.96 10.18
CA GLU A 41 -9.97 -0.82 10.25
C GLU A 41 -9.84 0.10 9.02
N ASP A 42 -8.60 0.40 8.61
CA ASP A 42 -8.33 1.20 7.41
C ASP A 42 -8.77 0.49 6.13
N LEU A 43 -8.62 -0.84 6.09
CA LEU A 43 -8.96 -1.67 4.95
C LEU A 43 -10.46 -1.72 4.67
N GLU A 44 -11.31 -1.66 5.70
CA GLU A 44 -12.76 -1.57 5.53
C GLU A 44 -13.16 -0.25 4.85
N GLY A 45 -12.59 0.87 5.30
CA GLY A 45 -12.76 2.17 4.67
C GLY A 45 -12.22 2.20 3.23
N PHE A 46 -11.01 1.68 3.04
CA PHE A 46 -10.38 1.56 1.72
C PHE A 46 -11.24 0.75 0.74
N LYS A 47 -11.75 -0.42 1.15
CA LYS A 47 -12.63 -1.25 0.31
C LYS A 47 -13.90 -0.50 -0.09
N LYS A 48 -14.50 0.25 0.85
CA LYS A 48 -15.70 1.05 0.55
C LYS A 48 -15.40 2.09 -0.53
N THR A 49 -14.34 2.88 -0.37
CA THR A 49 -13.94 3.89 -1.35
C THR A 49 -13.52 3.27 -2.68
N LEU A 50 -12.84 2.12 -2.66
CA LEU A 50 -12.46 1.42 -3.89
C LEU A 50 -13.69 1.02 -4.71
N ASN A 51 -14.77 0.57 -4.06
CA ASN A 51 -16.01 0.22 -4.74
C ASN A 51 -16.73 1.42 -5.37
N GLU A 52 -16.44 2.66 -4.95
CA GLU A 52 -16.98 3.88 -5.57
C GLU A 52 -16.30 4.16 -6.92
N ILE A 53 -15.10 3.62 -7.12
CA ILE A 53 -14.35 3.72 -8.36
C ILE A 53 -14.66 2.44 -9.14
N SER A 54 -15.60 2.51 -10.07
CA SER A 54 -15.95 1.36 -10.93
C SER A 54 -14.67 0.74 -11.51
N LEU A 55 -14.49 -0.55 -11.25
CA LEU A 55 -13.35 -1.35 -11.73
C LEU A 55 -13.72 -2.13 -13.00
N ASP A 56 -14.90 -1.83 -13.57
CA ASP A 56 -15.45 -2.45 -14.78
C ASP A 56 -14.97 -1.74 -16.06
#